data_AF-A0A7X5PAC7-F1
#
_entry.id   AF-A0A7X5PAC7-F1
#
_cell.length_a   1.000
_cell.length_b   1.000
_cell.length_c   1.000
_cell.angle_alpha   90.00
_cell.angle_beta   90.00
_cell.angle_gamma   90.00
#
_symmetry.space_group_name_H-M   'P 1'
#
loop_
_entity.id
_entity.type
_entity.pdbx_description
1 polymer ?
#
loop_
_entity_poly.entity_id
_entity_poly.type
_entity_poly.pdbx_seq_one_letter_code
_entity_poly.pdbx_strand_id
1 'polypeptide(L)'
;MDKRKNKFIILGIVVVLLGIFSYNQYQKKQKFISSPLEPIYKVVKIQNFKEGTYEEYKALFSNPDKVITKEQFDAYRNSNKSKETFKYDNDSIKGIMSHMKSEEKSKDSYKVYYLKNVNDDKEKKDANYWMVIKKDNKWVIRN
;
A
#
# COMPACT_ATOMS: atom_id res chain seq x y z
N MET A 1 12.19 49.51 -3.78
CA MET A 1 11.74 48.21 -3.26
C MET A 1 12.93 47.26 -3.23
N ASP A 2 13.34 46.82 -2.04
CA ASP A 2 14.67 46.24 -1.79
C ASP A 2 14.73 44.75 -2.19
N LYS A 3 15.43 44.44 -3.28
CA LYS A 3 15.48 43.10 -3.89
C LYS A 3 15.96 42.00 -2.93
N ARG A 4 16.71 42.35 -1.87
CA ARG A 4 17.19 41.40 -0.85
C ARG A 4 16.07 40.92 0.07
N LYS A 5 15.14 41.80 0.49
CA LYS A 5 14.02 41.42 1.37
C LYS A 5 13.03 40.47 0.68
N ASN A 6 12.78 40.66 -0.61
CA ASN A 6 11.93 39.75 -1.40
C ASN A 6 12.51 38.33 -1.51
N LYS A 7 13.84 38.17 -1.64
CA LYS A 7 14.47 36.84 -1.73
C LYS A 7 14.31 36.02 -0.45
N PHE A 8 14.42 36.63 0.72
CA PHE A 8 14.27 35.93 2.01
C PHE A 8 12.81 35.52 2.28
N ILE A 9 11.84 36.34 1.89
CA ILE A 9 10.41 36.02 2.00
C ILE A 9 10.07 34.82 1.09
N ILE A 10 10.54 34.83 -0.15
CA ILE A 10 10.31 33.73 -1.10
C ILE A 10 10.98 32.43 -0.60
N LEU A 11 12.21 32.50 -0.08
CA LEU A 11 12.91 31.33 0.46
C LEU A 11 12.18 30.73 1.68
N GLY A 12 11.69 31.59 2.58
CA GLY A 12 10.90 31.16 3.75
C GLY A 12 9.60 30.45 3.35
N ILE A 13 8.88 30.98 2.35
CA ILE A 13 7.66 30.37 1.82
C ILE A 13 7.95 28.99 1.20
N VAL A 14 9.03 28.86 0.42
CA VAL A 14 9.42 27.58 -0.21
C VAL A 14 9.77 26.52 0.86
N VAL A 15 10.47 26.89 1.93
CA VAL A 15 10.81 25.96 3.02
C VAL A 15 9.56 25.50 3.78
N VAL A 16 8.61 26.40 4.04
CA VAL A 16 7.33 26.06 4.69
C VAL A 16 6.49 25.14 3.80
N LEU A 17 6.41 25.40 2.49
CA LEU A 17 5.71 24.54 1.54
C LEU A 17 6.34 23.15 1.43
N LEU A 18 7.68 23.06 1.42
CA LEU A 18 8.40 21.78 1.47
C LEU A 18 8.12 21.03 2.76
N GLY A 19 8.13 21.71 3.91
CA GLY A 19 7.78 21.12 5.21
C GLY A 19 6.36 20.56 5.24
N ILE A 20 5.37 21.31 4.73
CA ILE A 20 3.97 20.86 4.64
C ILE A 20 3.82 19.68 3.66
N PHE A 21 4.53 19.70 2.53
CA PHE A 21 4.52 18.61 1.55
C PHE A 21 5.12 17.32 2.13
N SER A 22 6.28 17.42 2.79
CA SER A 22 6.94 16.30 3.47
C SER A 22 6.09 15.76 4.62
N TYR A 23 5.46 16.63 5.42
CA TYR A 23 4.57 16.22 6.51
C TYR A 23 3.31 15.50 5.99
N ASN A 24 2.70 16.01 4.92
CA ASN A 24 1.56 15.36 4.27
C ASN A 24 1.95 14.02 3.63
N GLN A 25 3.14 13.90 3.05
CA GLN A 25 3.66 12.60 2.59
C GLN A 25 3.88 11.63 3.75
N TYR A 26 4.42 12.11 4.86
CA TYR A 26 4.72 11.32 6.06
C TYR A 26 3.44 10.79 6.73
N GLN A 27 2.46 11.65 6.98
CA GLN A 27 1.15 11.27 7.53
C GLN A 27 0.40 10.25 6.63
N LYS A 28 0.53 10.39 5.30
CA LYS A 28 -0.09 9.46 4.34
C LYS A 28 0.59 8.09 4.30
N LYS A 29 1.91 8.01 4.50
CA LYS A 29 2.62 6.74 4.71
C LYS A 29 2.15 6.06 6.01
N GLN A 30 1.88 6.83 7.06
CA GLN A 30 1.48 6.26 8.36
C GLN A 30 0.13 5.53 8.36
N LYS A 31 -0.84 5.91 7.51
CA LYS A 31 -2.18 5.26 7.52
C LYS A 31 -2.13 3.74 7.36
N PHE A 32 -1.10 3.22 6.68
CA PHE A 32 -0.94 1.79 6.45
C PHE A 32 0.17 1.14 7.29
N ILE A 33 1.09 1.92 7.85
CA ILE A 33 2.20 1.37 8.64
C ILE A 33 1.66 0.85 9.98
N SER A 34 2.10 -0.34 10.38
CA SER A 34 1.65 -1.04 11.60
C SER A 34 0.16 -1.41 11.63
N SER A 35 -0.53 -1.32 10.49
CA SER A 35 -1.91 -1.79 10.35
C SER A 35 -1.98 -3.10 9.56
N PRO A 36 -3.11 -3.84 9.63
CA PRO A 36 -3.32 -5.04 8.83
C PRO A 36 -3.28 -4.79 7.30
N LEU A 37 -3.33 -3.53 6.87
CA LEU A 37 -3.20 -3.15 5.45
C LEU A 37 -1.73 -3.02 5.02
N GLU A 38 -0.78 -2.97 5.95
CA GLU A 38 0.65 -2.77 5.65
C GLU A 38 1.21 -3.76 4.63
N PRO A 39 1.04 -5.09 4.79
CA PRO A 39 1.67 -6.01 3.84
C PRO A 39 1.00 -5.93 2.46
N ILE A 40 -0.29 -5.65 2.37
CA ILE A 40 -0.99 -5.46 1.08
C ILE A 40 -0.50 -4.19 0.38
N TYR A 41 -0.34 -3.09 1.12
CA TYR A 41 0.28 -1.87 0.61
C TYR A 41 1.66 -2.14 0.00
N LYS A 42 2.50 -2.93 0.70
CA LYS A 42 3.83 -3.30 0.19
C LYS A 42 3.75 -4.21 -1.03
N VAL A 43 2.82 -5.18 -1.08
CA VAL A 43 2.60 -6.01 -2.29
C VAL A 43 2.27 -5.14 -3.49
N VAL A 44 1.30 -4.22 -3.37
CA VAL A 44 0.91 -3.30 -4.45
C VAL A 44 2.11 -2.48 -4.91
N LYS A 45 2.85 -1.91 -3.96
CA LYS A 45 4.06 -1.13 -4.26
C LYS A 45 5.11 -1.92 -5.04
N ILE A 46 5.43 -3.14 -4.59
CA ILE A 46 6.46 -3.98 -5.18
C ILE A 46 6.02 -4.54 -6.54
N GLN A 47 4.81 -5.11 -6.63
CA GLN A 47 4.35 -5.81 -7.83
C GLN A 47 3.80 -4.86 -8.90
N ASN A 48 3.05 -3.83 -8.53
CA ASN A 48 2.36 -2.97 -9.51
C ASN A 48 3.19 -1.76 -9.89
N PHE A 49 3.87 -1.16 -8.93
CA PHE A 49 4.65 0.07 -9.14
C PHE A 49 6.14 -0.21 -9.30
N LYS A 50 6.54 -1.48 -9.23
CA LYS A 50 7.92 -1.92 -9.40
C LYS A 50 8.86 -1.25 -8.37
N GLU A 51 8.36 -0.94 -7.19
CA GLU A 51 9.12 -0.30 -6.12
C GLU A 51 9.52 -1.32 -5.04
N GLY A 52 10.52 -2.14 -5.36
CA GLY A 52 11.13 -3.13 -4.46
C GLY A 52 11.59 -4.41 -5.16
N THR A 53 11.99 -5.38 -4.35
CA THR A 53 12.64 -6.63 -4.75
C THR A 53 11.76 -7.85 -4.49
N TYR A 54 12.12 -8.97 -5.12
CA TYR A 54 11.47 -10.26 -4.88
C TYR A 54 11.63 -10.71 -3.41
N GLU A 55 12.81 -10.53 -2.81
CA GLU A 55 13.03 -10.89 -1.40
C GLU A 55 12.17 -10.05 -0.44
N GLU A 56 12.03 -8.74 -0.70
CA GLU A 56 11.11 -7.89 0.04
C GLU A 56 9.66 -8.34 -0.11
N TYR A 57 9.27 -8.84 -1.29
CA TYR A 57 7.95 -9.44 -1.52
C TYR A 57 7.76 -10.72 -0.71
N LYS A 58 8.72 -11.66 -0.75
CA LYS A 58 8.65 -12.92 0.01
C LYS A 58 8.48 -12.68 1.51
N ALA A 59 9.17 -11.67 2.04
CA ALA A 59 9.12 -11.29 3.46
C ALA A 59 7.75 -10.78 3.93
N LEU A 60 6.81 -10.50 3.01
CA LEU A 60 5.44 -10.11 3.35
C LEU A 60 4.54 -11.29 3.72
N PHE A 61 5.00 -12.52 3.51
CA PHE A 61 4.21 -13.74 3.68
C PHE A 61 4.60 -14.51 4.93
N SER A 62 3.62 -15.21 5.52
CA SER A 62 3.80 -16.00 6.74
C SER A 62 4.75 -17.19 6.54
N ASN A 63 4.79 -17.70 5.31
CA ASN A 63 5.71 -18.72 4.85
C ASN A 63 6.39 -18.26 3.53
N PRO A 64 7.59 -17.65 3.61
CA PRO A 64 8.32 -17.15 2.45
C PRO A 64 8.69 -18.21 1.41
N ASP A 65 8.74 -19.49 1.79
CA ASP A 65 9.11 -20.59 0.89
C ASP A 65 7.93 -21.14 0.10
N LYS A 66 6.70 -20.73 0.47
CA LYS A 66 5.45 -21.10 -0.21
C LYS A 66 4.85 -19.95 -1.02
N VAL A 67 5.71 -19.11 -1.59
CA VAL A 67 5.30 -18.03 -2.50
C VAL A 67 5.65 -18.42 -3.95
N ILE A 68 5.07 -17.70 -4.91
CA ILE A 68 5.38 -17.89 -6.33
C ILE A 68 6.87 -17.73 -6.61
N THR A 69 7.40 -18.41 -7.64
CA THR A 69 8.83 -18.31 -7.98
C THR A 69 9.21 -16.90 -8.44
N LYS A 70 10.53 -16.61 -8.49
CA LYS A 70 11.02 -15.32 -8.99
C LYS A 70 10.59 -15.07 -10.44
N GLU A 71 10.63 -16.09 -11.28
CA GLU A 71 10.19 -16.01 -12.68
C GLU A 71 8.70 -15.68 -12.77
N GLN A 72 7.87 -16.33 -11.95
CA GLN A 72 6.42 -16.05 -11.89
C GLN A 72 6.13 -14.64 -11.36
N PHE A 73 6.88 -14.19 -10.35
CA PHE A 73 6.81 -12.84 -9.82
C PHE A 73 7.18 -11.79 -10.88
N ASP A 74 8.29 -11.98 -11.59
CA ASP A 74 8.75 -11.07 -12.64
C ASP A 74 7.79 -11.07 -13.84
N ALA A 75 7.25 -12.23 -14.22
CA ALA A 75 6.22 -12.34 -15.25
C ALA A 75 4.94 -11.57 -14.86
N TYR A 76 4.47 -11.71 -13.61
CA TYR A 76 3.31 -10.94 -13.13
C TYR A 76 3.59 -9.43 -13.18
N ARG A 77 4.72 -8.99 -12.62
CA ARG A 77 5.15 -7.58 -12.52
C ARG A 77 5.31 -6.90 -13.89
N ASN A 78 5.61 -7.66 -14.93
CA ASN A 78 5.76 -7.15 -16.29
C ASN A 78 4.52 -7.34 -17.17
N SER A 79 3.48 -8.00 -16.65
CA SER A 79 2.20 -8.19 -17.34
C SER A 79 1.20 -7.08 -17.05
N ASN A 80 0.08 -7.07 -17.79
CA ASN A 80 -1.07 -6.21 -17.51
C ASN A 80 -2.01 -6.77 -16.42
N LYS A 81 -1.72 -7.95 -15.84
CA LYS A 81 -2.58 -8.62 -14.84
C LYS A 81 -2.84 -7.77 -13.59
N SER A 82 -1.92 -6.86 -13.29
CA SER A 82 -2.04 -5.93 -12.17
C SER A 82 -3.27 -5.01 -12.31
N LYS A 83 -3.58 -4.57 -13.55
CA LYS A 83 -4.78 -3.78 -13.89
C LYS A 83 -6.06 -4.61 -13.88
N GLU A 84 -5.96 -5.91 -14.15
CA GLU A 84 -7.08 -6.85 -14.03
C GLU A 84 -7.41 -7.14 -12.57
N THR A 85 -6.38 -7.21 -11.72
CA THR A 85 -6.48 -7.46 -10.27
C THR A 85 -7.07 -6.23 -9.56
N PHE A 86 -6.55 -5.04 -9.84
CA PHE A 86 -7.05 -3.78 -9.29
C PHE A 86 -7.74 -2.97 -10.38
N LYS A 87 -9.06 -3.07 -10.46
CA LYS A 87 -9.87 -2.49 -11.54
C LYS A 87 -10.19 -1.01 -11.35
N TYR A 88 -10.11 -0.52 -10.12
CA TYR A 88 -10.53 0.82 -9.69
C TYR A 88 -9.34 1.64 -9.21
N ASP A 89 -9.23 2.88 -9.71
CA ASP A 89 -8.19 3.87 -9.36
C ASP A 89 -6.77 3.27 -9.32
N ASN A 90 -6.44 2.49 -10.35
CA ASN A 90 -5.24 1.64 -10.40
C ASN A 90 -3.97 2.34 -10.92
N ASP A 91 -4.08 3.63 -11.21
CA ASP A 91 -3.01 4.50 -11.66
C ASP A 91 -2.07 4.91 -10.52
N SER A 92 -2.51 4.75 -9.26
CA SER A 92 -1.74 5.12 -8.08
C SER A 92 -1.91 4.13 -6.94
N ILE A 93 -0.86 3.95 -6.13
CA ILE A 93 -0.94 3.13 -4.91
C ILE A 93 -2.06 3.64 -4.01
N LYS A 94 -2.22 4.98 -3.91
CA LYS A 94 -3.24 5.60 -3.08
C LYS A 94 -4.66 5.24 -3.55
N GLY A 95 -4.92 5.28 -4.86
CA GLY A 95 -6.21 4.91 -5.44
C GLY A 95 -6.56 3.45 -5.17
N ILE A 96 -5.62 2.54 -5.41
CA ILE A 96 -5.81 1.11 -5.09
C ILE A 96 -6.11 0.93 -3.60
N MET A 97 -5.34 1.58 -2.72
CA MET A 97 -5.53 1.42 -1.29
C MET A 97 -6.79 2.10 -0.73
N SER A 98 -7.41 3.06 -1.44
CA SER A 98 -8.71 3.61 -1.03
C SER A 98 -9.87 2.63 -1.21
N HIS A 99 -9.67 1.62 -2.06
CA HIS A 99 -10.58 0.50 -2.28
C HIS A 99 -10.31 -0.68 -1.33
N MET A 100 -9.32 -0.55 -0.44
CA MET A 100 -8.98 -1.59 0.52
C MET A 100 -9.73 -1.42 1.84
N LYS A 101 -10.32 -2.51 2.33
CA LYS A 101 -10.98 -2.58 3.63
C LYS A 101 -10.44 -3.75 4.44
N SER A 102 -10.02 -3.51 5.67
CA SER A 102 -9.68 -4.56 6.63
C SER A 102 -10.85 -4.80 7.60
N GLU A 103 -11.15 -6.06 7.88
CA GLU A 103 -12.11 -6.51 8.88
C GLU A 103 -11.41 -7.40 9.89
N GLU A 104 -11.52 -7.05 11.17
CA GLU A 104 -10.99 -7.86 12.26
C GLU A 104 -11.74 -9.19 12.34
N LYS A 105 -10.97 -10.29 12.43
CA LYS A 105 -11.48 -11.62 12.82
C LYS A 105 -11.05 -12.00 14.22
N SER A 106 -9.86 -11.56 14.62
CA SER A 106 -9.38 -11.55 16.00
C SER A 106 -8.30 -10.48 16.14
N LYS A 107 -7.83 -10.27 17.37
CA LYS A 107 -6.74 -9.33 17.70
C LYS A 107 -5.52 -9.44 16.76
N ASP A 108 -5.21 -10.65 16.31
CA ASP A 108 -4.03 -10.97 15.51
C ASP A 108 -4.38 -11.50 14.10
N SER A 109 -5.62 -11.30 13.63
CA SER A 109 -6.09 -11.82 12.34
C SER A 109 -7.15 -10.92 11.69
N TYR A 110 -6.92 -10.56 10.43
CA TYR A 110 -7.78 -9.69 9.65
C TYR A 110 -8.03 -10.26 8.26
N LYS A 111 -9.24 -10.06 7.75
CA LYS A 111 -9.50 -10.17 6.31
C LYS A 111 -9.30 -8.82 5.65
N VAL A 112 -8.58 -8.79 4.54
CA VAL A 112 -8.40 -7.59 3.72
C VAL A 112 -9.05 -7.80 2.37
N TYR A 113 -9.94 -6.89 2.02
CA TYR A 113 -10.76 -6.92 0.81
C TYR A 113 -10.36 -5.77 -0.11
N TYR A 114 -10.50 -5.99 -1.41
CA TYR A 114 -10.50 -4.95 -2.42
C TYR A 114 -11.90 -4.82 -3.01
N LEU A 115 -12.53 -3.65 -2.85
CA LEU A 115 -13.94 -3.41 -3.15
C LEU A 115 -14.06 -2.13 -3.98
N LYS A 116 -15.00 -2.08 -4.94
CA LYS A 116 -15.37 -0.85 -5.65
C LYS A 116 -15.84 0.23 -4.68
N ASN A 117 -16.61 -0.17 -3.67
CA ASN A 117 -17.03 0.72 -2.59
C ASN A 117 -16.78 0.05 -1.23
N VAL A 118 -15.84 0.60 -0.47
CA VAL A 118 -15.48 0.09 0.86
C VAL A 118 -16.59 0.15 1.91
N ASN A 119 -17.68 0.86 1.62
CA ASN A 119 -18.85 0.98 2.49
C ASN A 119 -20.02 0.08 2.06
N ASP A 120 -19.89 -0.69 0.96
CA ASP A 120 -20.94 -1.60 0.50
C ASP A 120 -20.73 -3.01 1.07
N ASP A 121 -21.50 -3.34 2.10
CA ASP A 121 -21.45 -4.65 2.76
C ASP A 121 -21.95 -5.81 1.86
N LYS A 122 -22.69 -5.52 0.78
CA LYS A 122 -23.14 -6.56 -0.15
C LYS A 122 -22.00 -7.03 -1.04
N GLU A 123 -21.20 -6.08 -1.56
CA GLU A 123 -20.04 -6.38 -2.41
C GLU A 123 -19.01 -7.26 -1.69
N LYS A 124 -18.89 -7.07 -0.38
CA LYS A 124 -17.95 -7.81 0.46
C LYS A 124 -18.21 -9.32 0.55
N LYS A 125 -19.46 -9.78 0.40
CA LYS A 125 -19.82 -11.21 0.56
C LYS A 125 -19.14 -12.09 -0.49
N ASP A 126 -19.04 -11.58 -1.71
CA ASP A 126 -18.50 -12.31 -2.86
C ASP A 126 -17.07 -11.89 -3.22
N ALA A 127 -16.49 -10.95 -2.46
CA ALA A 127 -15.16 -10.45 -2.70
C ALA A 127 -14.08 -11.46 -2.27
N ASN A 128 -13.09 -11.65 -3.15
CA ASN A 128 -11.84 -12.29 -2.76
C ASN A 128 -11.15 -11.47 -1.67
N TYR A 129 -10.47 -12.17 -0.75
CA TYR A 129 -9.79 -11.53 0.36
C TYR A 129 -8.43 -12.14 0.63
N TRP A 130 -7.52 -11.32 1.15
CA TRP A 130 -6.29 -11.78 1.77
C TRP A 130 -6.55 -11.97 3.27
N MET A 131 -5.98 -13.03 3.83
CA MET A 131 -5.90 -13.15 5.29
C MET A 131 -4.56 -12.56 5.73
N VAL A 132 -4.61 -11.63 6.68
CA VAL A 132 -3.42 -10.97 7.26
C VAL A 132 -3.37 -11.31 8.74
N ILE A 133 -2.24 -11.82 9.20
CA ILE A 133 -2.04 -12.27 10.59
C ILE A 133 -0.86 -11.55 11.22
N LYS A 134 -0.85 -11.49 12.54
CA LYS A 134 0.27 -10.96 13.31
C LYS A 134 1.25 -12.08 13.64
N LYS A 135 2.51 -11.93 13.24
CA LYS A 135 3.63 -12.85 13.54
C LYS A 135 4.84 -12.03 13.93
N ASP A 136 5.47 -12.33 15.08
CA ASP A 136 6.64 -11.61 15.60
C ASP A 136 6.43 -10.08 15.65
N ASN A 137 5.24 -9.68 16.11
CA ASN A 137 4.78 -8.29 16.19
C ASN A 137 4.70 -7.54 14.83
N LYS A 138 4.68 -8.26 13.71
CA LYS A 138 4.52 -7.73 12.34
C LYS A 138 3.30 -8.32 11.66
N TRP A 139 2.65 -7.54 10.81
CA TRP A 139 1.55 -8.01 9.96
C TRP A 139 2.10 -8.68 8.70
N VAL A 140 1.65 -9.90 8.42
CA VAL A 140 2.06 -10.70 7.24
C VAL A 140 0.84 -11.34 6.59
N ILE A 141 0.92 -11.57 5.28
CA ILE A 141 -0.11 -12.27 4.50
C ILE A 141 0.01 -13.77 4.82
N ARG A 142 -1.11 -14.38 5.21
CA ARG A 142 -1.18 -15.82 5.42
C ARG A 142 -1.28 -16.54 4.08
N ASN A 143 -0.39 -17.51 3.87
CA ASN A 143 -0.28 -18.35 2.69
C ASN A 143 0.02 -19.81 3.06
#